data_AF-A0A385DL92-F1
#
_entry.id   AF-A0A385DL92-F1
#
_cell.length_a   1.000
_cell.length_b   1.000
_cell.length_c   1.000
_cell.angle_alpha   90.00
_cell.angle_beta   90.00
_cell.angle_gamma   90.00
#
_symmetry.space_group_name_H-M   'P 1'
#
loop_
_entity.id
_entity.type
_entity.pdbx_description
1 polymer ?
#
loop_
_entity_poly.entity_id
_entity_poly.type
_entity_poly.pdbx_seq_one_letter_code
_entity_poly.pdbx_strand_id
1 'polypeptide(L)'
;MRTTLLIRGPPPAPYRPPASGSAVPRQVVEGVQRLVDGMGPRTAVADRILLSAMDGYRPEGDWKQRVTAVALRVREAFGRHPQLAAVWGRYASGGTGSRLVMEELLQALSTSGLPDEEIPARYHRLAVLVAALVASEAAIGTAPPPEREQGLELFRVAVFGADPAHFPALTRFGRDILPLGAERAPAFEEILAAQLADVEATIAR
;
A
#
# COMPACT_ATOMS: atom_id res chain seq x y z
N MET A 1 -6.54 47.59 -9.91
CA MET A 1 -5.94 46.24 -9.80
C MET A 1 -6.94 45.34 -9.08
N ARG A 2 -7.42 44.28 -9.74
CA ARG A 2 -8.45 43.37 -9.21
C ARG A 2 -7.80 42.27 -8.36
N THR A 3 -8.24 42.13 -7.12
CA THR A 3 -7.92 41.01 -6.23
C THR A 3 -8.82 39.83 -6.59
N THR A 4 -8.22 38.74 -7.08
CA THR A 4 -8.92 37.47 -7.33
C THR A 4 -9.09 36.70 -6.02
N LEU A 5 -10.33 36.61 -5.54
CA LEU A 5 -10.71 35.79 -4.39
C LEU A 5 -10.80 34.32 -4.84
N LEU A 6 -9.85 33.49 -4.40
CA LEU A 6 -9.92 32.03 -4.57
C LEU A 6 -11.00 31.47 -3.64
N ILE A 7 -12.16 31.11 -4.20
CA ILE A 7 -13.19 30.36 -3.50
C ILE A 7 -12.69 28.92 -3.34
N ARG A 8 -12.12 28.59 -2.18
CA ARG A 8 -11.96 27.20 -1.73
C ARG A 8 -13.35 26.65 -1.43
N GLY A 9 -13.85 25.75 -2.28
CA GLY A 9 -15.04 24.97 -1.98
C GLY A 9 -14.86 24.15 -0.69
N PRO A 10 -15.96 23.76 -0.03
CA PRO A 10 -15.90 22.94 1.16
C PRO A 10 -15.19 21.60 0.86
N PRO A 11 -14.45 21.03 1.83
CA PRO A 11 -13.84 19.72 1.65
C PRO A 11 -14.92 18.67 1.35
N PRO A 12 -14.63 17.67 0.51
CA PRO A 12 -15.58 16.59 0.23
C PRO A 12 -15.97 15.90 1.54
N ALA A 13 -17.26 15.60 1.68
CA ALA A 13 -17.75 14.87 2.84
C ALA A 13 -17.02 13.52 2.98
N PRO A 14 -16.73 13.06 4.21
CA PRO A 14 -16.15 11.75 4.42
C PRO A 14 -17.05 10.68 3.80
N TYR A 15 -16.45 9.78 3.01
CA TYR A 15 -17.16 8.71 2.35
C TYR A 15 -17.92 7.86 3.39
N ARG A 16 -19.24 7.77 3.24
CA ARG A 16 -20.09 6.80 3.97
C ARG A 16 -20.43 5.67 3.01
N PRO A 17 -19.96 4.44 3.25
CA PRO A 17 -20.40 3.30 2.46
C PRO A 17 -21.91 3.06 2.65
N PRO A 18 -22.58 2.45 1.66
CA PRO A 18 -23.96 1.98 1.83
C PRO A 18 -24.05 0.96 2.97
N ALA A 19 -25.21 0.85 3.61
CA ALA A 19 -25.43 -0.06 4.74
C ALA A 19 -25.10 -1.52 4.36
N SER A 20 -24.39 -2.24 5.24
CA SER A 20 -24.02 -3.65 5.04
C SER A 20 -25.25 -4.49 4.65
N GLY A 21 -25.11 -5.28 3.58
CA GLY A 21 -26.19 -6.12 3.04
C GLY A 21 -27.08 -5.47 1.98
N SER A 22 -26.93 -4.17 1.70
CA SER A 22 -27.57 -3.55 0.54
C SER A 22 -26.75 -3.84 -0.73
N ALA A 23 -27.34 -4.57 -1.68
CA ALA A 23 -26.73 -4.73 -2.99
C ALA A 23 -26.58 -3.35 -3.63
N VAL A 24 -25.35 -2.94 -3.94
CA VAL A 24 -25.10 -1.72 -4.72
C VAL A 24 -25.86 -1.88 -6.04
N PRO A 25 -26.74 -0.94 -6.42
CA PRO A 25 -27.53 -1.08 -7.64
C PRO A 25 -26.60 -1.34 -8.82
N ARG A 26 -26.94 -2.33 -9.64
CA ARG A 26 -26.13 -2.76 -10.80
C ARG A 26 -25.71 -1.58 -11.68
N GLN A 27 -26.56 -0.57 -11.82
CA GLN A 27 -26.29 0.66 -12.57
C GLN A 27 -25.18 1.54 -11.95
N VAL A 28 -25.04 1.55 -10.62
CA VAL A 28 -23.95 2.23 -9.90
C VAL A 28 -22.65 1.44 -10.07
N VAL A 29 -22.70 0.11 -9.97
CA VAL A 29 -21.54 -0.76 -10.25
C VAL A 29 -21.06 -0.58 -11.69
N GLU A 30 -21.97 -0.59 -12.66
CA GLU A 30 -21.68 -0.36 -14.08
C GLU A 30 -21.24 1.09 -14.36
N GLY A 31 -21.69 2.07 -13.57
CA GLY A 31 -21.24 3.46 -13.64
C GLY A 31 -19.81 3.64 -13.13
N VAL A 32 -19.49 3.04 -11.98
CA VAL A 32 -18.13 3.00 -11.43
C VAL A 32 -17.21 2.21 -12.35
N GLN A 33 -17.67 1.08 -12.89
CA GLN A 33 -16.89 0.27 -13.84
C GLN A 33 -16.58 1.08 -15.10
N ARG A 34 -17.57 1.79 -15.68
CA ARG A 34 -17.33 2.73 -16.79
C ARG A 34 -16.34 3.85 -16.44
N LEU A 35 -16.36 4.34 -15.19
CA LEU A 35 -15.42 5.36 -14.72
C LEU A 35 -13.99 4.79 -14.62
N VAL A 36 -13.84 3.56 -14.10
CA VAL A 36 -12.57 2.82 -14.02
C VAL A 36 -12.04 2.46 -15.40
N ASP A 37 -12.93 2.04 -16.32
CA ASP A 37 -12.61 1.79 -17.72
C ASP A 37 -12.19 3.11 -18.43
N GLY A 38 -12.74 4.25 -17.97
CA GLY A 38 -12.36 5.60 -18.38
C GLY A 38 -11.08 6.16 -17.73
N MET A 39 -10.55 5.54 -16.66
CA MET A 39 -9.29 5.95 -15.98
C MET A 39 -8.02 5.61 -16.76
N GLY A 40 -8.16 5.16 -18.00
CA GLY A 40 -7.09 4.97 -18.97
C GLY A 40 -6.33 3.65 -18.82
N PRO A 41 -5.46 3.32 -19.79
CA PRO A 41 -4.86 1.98 -19.90
C PRO A 41 -4.01 1.54 -18.68
N ARG A 42 -3.52 2.48 -17.85
CA ARG A 42 -2.58 2.18 -16.76
C ARG A 42 -3.23 1.46 -15.57
N THR A 43 -4.49 1.75 -15.25
CA THR A 43 -5.23 1.05 -14.17
C THR A 43 -5.63 -0.36 -14.60
N ALA A 44 -5.97 -0.55 -15.87
CA ALA A 44 -6.24 -1.86 -16.45
C ALA A 44 -4.98 -2.75 -16.47
N VAL A 45 -3.80 -2.18 -16.75
CA VAL A 45 -2.55 -2.94 -16.70
C VAL A 45 -2.16 -3.28 -15.26
N ALA A 46 -2.34 -2.37 -14.30
CA ALA A 46 -2.14 -2.68 -12.88
C ALA A 46 -3.03 -3.84 -12.42
N ASP A 47 -4.28 -3.90 -12.91
CA ASP A 47 -5.18 -5.02 -12.60
C ASP A 47 -4.69 -6.37 -13.15
N ARG A 48 -4.11 -6.38 -14.36
CA ARG A 48 -3.51 -7.60 -14.93
C ARG A 48 -2.31 -8.08 -14.12
N ILE A 49 -1.53 -7.17 -13.54
CA ILE A 49 -0.43 -7.52 -12.64
C ILE A 49 -0.98 -8.20 -11.39
N LEU A 50 -2.03 -7.65 -10.77
CA LEU A 50 -2.68 -8.28 -9.62
C LEU A 50 -3.28 -9.64 -9.97
N LEU A 51 -3.91 -9.76 -11.14
CA LEU A 51 -4.44 -11.03 -11.61
C LEU A 51 -3.32 -12.07 -11.77
N SER A 52 -2.18 -11.69 -12.33
CA SER A 52 -1.00 -12.55 -12.43
C SER A 52 -0.39 -12.89 -11.07
N ALA A 53 -0.44 -11.97 -10.09
CA ALA A 53 0.03 -12.24 -8.73
C ALA A 53 -0.81 -13.31 -8.01
N MET A 54 -2.11 -13.35 -8.32
CA MET A 54 -3.06 -14.31 -7.77
C MET A 54 -3.15 -15.62 -8.57
N ASP A 55 -2.45 -15.72 -9.71
CA ASP A 55 -2.42 -16.95 -10.48
C ASP A 55 -1.79 -18.09 -9.66
N GLY A 56 -2.43 -19.26 -9.71
CA GLY A 56 -2.08 -20.42 -8.87
C GLY A 56 -2.10 -20.17 -7.36
N TYR A 57 -2.71 -19.10 -6.86
CA TYR A 57 -2.88 -18.88 -5.41
C TYR A 57 -3.79 -19.95 -4.81
N ARG A 58 -3.39 -20.48 -3.66
CA ARG A 58 -4.22 -21.35 -2.82
C ARG A 58 -4.15 -20.85 -1.38
N PRO A 59 -5.28 -20.68 -0.70
CA PRO A 59 -5.30 -20.28 0.71
C PRO A 59 -4.79 -21.44 1.57
N GLU A 60 -3.63 -21.24 2.19
CA GLU A 60 -2.98 -22.24 3.05
C GLU A 60 -2.50 -21.57 4.35
N GLY A 61 -2.59 -22.30 5.45
CA GLY A 61 -2.19 -21.80 6.77
C GLY A 61 -3.24 -20.93 7.47
N ASP A 62 -2.80 -20.26 8.54
CA ASP A 62 -3.63 -19.33 9.29
C ASP A 62 -3.87 -18.01 8.53
N TRP A 63 -4.74 -17.17 9.08
CA TRP A 63 -5.10 -15.89 8.44
C TRP A 63 -3.89 -14.95 8.25
N LYS A 64 -2.91 -14.97 9.17
CA LYS A 64 -1.69 -14.13 9.05
C LYS A 64 -0.82 -14.63 7.91
N GLN A 65 -0.66 -15.95 7.79
CA GLN A 65 0.09 -16.61 6.72
C GLN A 65 -0.56 -16.30 5.36
N ARG A 66 -1.88 -16.39 5.25
CA ARG A 66 -2.63 -16.04 4.02
C ARG A 66 -2.44 -14.58 3.63
N VAL A 67 -2.62 -13.64 4.58
CA VAL A 67 -2.39 -12.20 4.33
C VAL A 67 -0.95 -11.94 3.89
N THR A 68 0.01 -12.55 4.56
CA THR A 68 1.44 -12.40 4.25
C THR A 68 1.75 -12.92 2.85
N ALA A 69 1.23 -14.10 2.48
CA ALA A 69 1.42 -14.69 1.16
C ALA A 69 0.88 -13.79 0.03
N VAL A 70 -0.33 -13.23 0.21
CA VAL A 70 -0.92 -12.28 -0.75
C VAL A 70 -0.08 -11.01 -0.85
N ALA A 71 0.32 -10.42 0.28
CA ALA A 71 1.12 -9.20 0.29
C ALA A 71 2.48 -9.37 -0.41
N LEU A 72 3.15 -10.51 -0.18
CA LEU A 72 4.42 -10.86 -0.84
C LEU A 72 4.25 -11.06 -2.35
N ARG A 73 3.19 -11.76 -2.79
CA ARG A 73 2.87 -11.95 -4.21
C ARG A 73 2.62 -10.62 -4.92
N VAL A 74 1.86 -9.73 -4.28
CA VAL A 74 1.59 -8.38 -4.82
C VAL A 74 2.89 -7.57 -4.91
N ARG A 75 3.72 -7.58 -3.87
CA ARG A 75 5.03 -6.93 -3.87
C ARG A 75 5.91 -7.45 -5.01
N GLU A 76 6.03 -8.76 -5.16
CA GLU A 76 6.85 -9.37 -6.21
C GLU A 76 6.36 -8.98 -7.62
N ALA A 77 5.04 -9.05 -7.85
CA ALA A 77 4.45 -8.72 -9.13
C ALA A 77 4.69 -7.26 -9.53
N PHE A 78 4.54 -6.32 -8.59
CA PHE A 78 4.82 -4.90 -8.83
C PHE A 78 6.31 -4.58 -8.86
N GLY A 79 7.17 -5.35 -8.18
CA GLY A 79 8.62 -5.21 -8.24
C GLY A 79 9.18 -5.41 -9.66
N ARG A 80 8.53 -6.24 -10.48
CA ARG A 80 8.87 -6.41 -11.91
C ARG A 80 8.38 -5.25 -12.79
N HIS A 81 7.48 -4.40 -12.27
CA HIS A 81 6.84 -3.32 -13.01
C HIS A 81 6.73 -2.02 -12.19
N PRO A 82 7.86 -1.41 -11.79
CA PRO A 82 7.88 -0.37 -10.77
C PRO A 82 7.16 0.94 -11.18
N GLN A 83 7.08 1.25 -12.48
CA GLN A 83 6.29 2.39 -12.96
C GLN A 83 4.77 2.24 -12.71
N LEU A 84 4.28 1.01 -12.64
CA LEU A 84 2.86 0.71 -12.43
C LEU A 84 2.50 0.63 -10.95
N ALA A 85 3.46 0.31 -10.08
CA ALA A 85 3.27 0.34 -8.63
C ALA A 85 2.87 1.73 -8.11
N ALA A 86 3.48 2.79 -8.65
CA ALA A 86 3.15 4.17 -8.28
C ALA A 86 1.73 4.58 -8.73
N VAL A 87 1.25 4.04 -9.85
CA VAL A 87 -0.12 4.27 -10.34
C VAL A 87 -1.12 3.49 -9.49
N TRP A 88 -0.82 2.22 -9.21
CA TRP A 88 -1.65 1.37 -8.38
C TRP A 88 -1.82 1.93 -6.96
N GLY A 89 -0.73 2.40 -6.33
CA GLY A 89 -0.80 3.00 -4.99
C GLY A 89 -1.64 4.29 -4.90
N ARG A 90 -1.89 4.97 -6.03
CA ARG A 90 -2.70 6.22 -6.07
C ARG A 90 -4.16 6.00 -6.41
N TYR A 91 -4.45 5.02 -7.27
CA TYR A 91 -5.78 4.87 -7.86
C TYR A 91 -6.42 3.51 -7.60
N ALA A 92 -5.68 2.58 -6.98
CA ALA A 92 -5.98 1.15 -7.02
C ALA A 92 -6.25 0.67 -8.46
N SER A 93 -6.77 -0.54 -8.60
CA SER A 93 -7.47 -0.95 -9.82
C SER A 93 -8.86 -1.48 -9.45
N GLY A 94 -9.82 -1.37 -10.36
CA GLY A 94 -11.19 -1.83 -10.14
C GLY A 94 -11.56 -3.09 -10.93
N GLY A 95 -10.58 -3.84 -11.45
CA GLY A 95 -10.81 -5.02 -12.27
C GLY A 95 -10.85 -6.32 -11.47
N THR A 96 -10.69 -7.45 -12.15
CA THR A 96 -10.78 -8.80 -11.55
C THR A 96 -9.60 -9.06 -10.61
N GLY A 97 -8.39 -8.63 -10.97
CA GLY A 97 -7.20 -8.84 -10.14
C GLY A 97 -7.35 -8.20 -8.76
N SER A 98 -7.81 -6.95 -8.70
CA SER A 98 -8.13 -6.29 -7.43
C SER A 98 -9.22 -6.99 -6.62
N ARG A 99 -10.26 -7.49 -7.28
CA ARG A 99 -11.34 -8.21 -6.59
C ARG A 99 -10.84 -9.51 -5.96
N LEU A 100 -9.96 -10.24 -6.63
CA LEU A 100 -9.36 -11.47 -6.08
C LEU A 100 -8.49 -11.19 -4.85
N VAL A 101 -7.64 -10.16 -4.91
CA VAL A 101 -6.83 -9.76 -3.76
C VAL A 101 -7.70 -9.29 -2.60
N MET A 102 -8.71 -8.45 -2.88
CA MET A 102 -9.63 -7.95 -1.87
C MET A 102 -10.43 -9.08 -1.22
N GLU A 103 -10.98 -10.00 -2.02
CA GLU A 103 -11.74 -11.16 -1.52
C GLU A 103 -10.87 -12.01 -0.60
N GLU A 104 -9.65 -12.37 -1.02
CA GLU A 104 -8.78 -13.21 -0.20
C GLU A 104 -8.37 -12.53 1.10
N LEU A 105 -8.06 -11.23 1.08
CA LEU A 105 -7.71 -10.49 2.30
C LEU A 105 -8.91 -10.38 3.25
N LEU A 106 -10.12 -10.14 2.73
CA LEU A 106 -11.34 -10.10 3.53
C LEU A 106 -11.67 -11.48 4.12
N GLN A 107 -11.53 -12.56 3.34
CA GLN A 107 -11.72 -13.93 3.80
C GLN A 107 -10.68 -14.35 4.84
N ALA A 108 -9.41 -13.94 4.68
CA ALA A 108 -8.40 -14.19 5.71
C ALA A 108 -8.78 -13.46 7.00
N LEU A 109 -9.14 -12.17 6.92
CA LEU A 109 -9.54 -11.38 8.10
C LEU A 109 -10.83 -11.91 8.75
N SER A 110 -11.81 -12.42 8.01
CA SER A 110 -13.01 -13.03 8.62
C SER A 110 -12.68 -14.31 9.39
N THR A 111 -11.66 -15.06 8.96
CA THR A 111 -11.18 -16.24 9.70
C THR A 111 -10.27 -15.89 10.90
N SER A 112 -9.99 -14.61 11.14
CA SER A 112 -9.10 -14.19 12.24
C SER A 112 -9.76 -14.18 13.62
N GLY A 113 -11.09 -14.15 13.68
CA GLY A 113 -11.86 -13.96 14.92
C GLY A 113 -12.20 -12.50 15.23
N LEU A 114 -11.85 -11.56 14.35
CA LEU A 114 -12.34 -10.18 14.43
C LEU A 114 -13.87 -10.11 14.30
N PRO A 115 -14.53 -9.14 14.97
CA PRO A 115 -15.91 -8.80 14.69
C PRO A 115 -16.09 -8.32 13.25
N ASP A 116 -17.18 -8.75 12.59
CA ASP A 116 -17.46 -8.43 11.19
C ASP A 116 -17.47 -6.91 10.91
N GLU A 117 -17.91 -6.11 11.87
CA GLU A 117 -17.93 -4.65 11.79
C GLU A 117 -16.53 -4.01 11.74
N GLU A 118 -15.50 -4.68 12.28
CA GLU A 118 -14.12 -4.19 12.25
C GLU A 118 -13.37 -4.57 10.98
N ILE A 119 -13.75 -5.69 10.34
CA ILE A 119 -13.06 -6.26 9.18
C ILE A 119 -12.81 -5.22 8.08
N PRO A 120 -13.80 -4.41 7.63
CA PRO A 120 -13.58 -3.43 6.56
C PRO A 120 -12.53 -2.38 6.92
N ALA A 121 -12.52 -1.92 8.18
CA ALA A 121 -11.57 -0.93 8.65
C ALA A 121 -10.15 -1.52 8.80
N ARG A 122 -10.03 -2.80 9.19
CA ARG A 122 -8.75 -3.52 9.25
C ARG A 122 -8.20 -3.79 7.85
N TYR A 123 -9.05 -4.25 6.93
CA TYR A 123 -8.73 -4.42 5.52
C TYR A 123 -8.21 -3.11 4.91
N HIS A 124 -8.92 -1.99 5.09
CA HIS A 124 -8.52 -0.72 4.50
C HIS A 124 -7.12 -0.28 4.94
N ARG A 125 -6.81 -0.36 6.25
CA ARG A 125 -5.50 0.00 6.79
C ARG A 125 -4.39 -0.89 6.22
N LEU A 126 -4.64 -2.20 6.14
CA LEU A 126 -3.71 -3.16 5.58
C LEU A 126 -3.46 -2.90 4.08
N ALA A 127 -4.51 -2.67 3.30
CA ALA A 127 -4.39 -2.37 1.88
C ALA A 127 -3.60 -1.08 1.63
N VAL A 128 -3.85 -0.03 2.42
CA VAL A 128 -3.09 1.23 2.36
C VAL A 128 -1.63 1.00 2.70
N LEU A 129 -1.33 0.24 3.76
CA LEU A 129 0.03 -0.08 4.16
C LEU A 129 0.79 -0.81 3.05
N VAL A 130 0.23 -1.91 2.54
CA VAL A 130 0.87 -2.71 1.48
C VAL A 130 1.07 -1.86 0.22
N ALA A 131 0.06 -1.11 -0.21
CA ALA A 131 0.17 -0.25 -1.38
C ALA A 131 1.25 0.83 -1.21
N ALA A 132 1.34 1.45 -0.04
CA ALA A 132 2.34 2.47 0.26
C ALA A 132 3.76 1.89 0.26
N LEU A 133 3.97 0.73 0.88
CA LEU A 133 5.29 0.08 0.93
C LEU A 133 5.77 -0.35 -0.46
N VAL A 134 4.88 -0.99 -1.24
CA VAL A 134 5.17 -1.43 -2.61
C VAL A 134 5.44 -0.25 -3.54
N ALA A 135 4.62 0.81 -3.49
CA ALA A 135 4.84 2.01 -4.30
C ALA A 135 6.13 2.74 -3.92
N SER A 136 6.42 2.83 -2.61
CA SER A 136 7.66 3.45 -2.10
C SER A 136 8.90 2.66 -2.54
N GLU A 137 8.85 1.33 -2.49
CA GLU A 137 9.96 0.48 -2.94
C GLU A 137 10.17 0.59 -4.46
N ALA A 138 9.09 0.59 -5.23
CA ALA A 138 9.15 0.75 -6.67
C ALA A 138 9.72 2.11 -7.12
N ALA A 139 9.41 3.20 -6.40
CA ALA A 139 9.96 4.52 -6.70
C ALA A 139 11.50 4.53 -6.64
N ILE A 140 12.09 3.81 -5.68
CA ILE A 140 13.54 3.65 -5.57
C ILE A 140 14.08 2.84 -6.75
N GLY A 141 13.38 1.78 -7.13
CA GLY A 141 13.73 0.94 -8.28
C GLY A 141 13.68 1.67 -9.63
N THR A 142 12.89 2.74 -9.76
CA THR A 142 12.84 3.57 -10.98
C THR A 142 13.92 4.64 -11.09
N ALA A 143 14.66 4.92 -10.01
CA ALA A 143 15.65 5.99 -9.99
C ALA A 143 16.87 5.63 -10.88
N PRO A 144 17.27 6.49 -11.84
CA PRO A 144 18.49 6.33 -12.61
C PRO A 144 19.74 6.14 -11.71
N PRO A 145 20.77 5.40 -12.15
CA PRO A 145 21.98 5.19 -11.35
C PRO A 145 22.61 6.47 -10.76
N PRO A 146 22.72 7.59 -11.52
CA PRO A 146 23.26 8.84 -10.98
C PRO A 146 22.43 9.43 -9.84
N GLU A 147 21.10 9.33 -9.92
CA GLU A 147 20.20 9.82 -8.86
C GLU A 147 20.31 8.95 -7.60
N ARG A 148 20.50 7.63 -7.76
CA ARG A 148 20.74 6.72 -6.63
C ARG A 148 22.07 7.01 -5.93
N GLU A 149 23.13 7.23 -6.69
CA GLU A 149 24.44 7.61 -6.15
C GLU A 149 24.37 8.95 -5.41
N GLN A 150 23.73 9.96 -6.00
CA GLN A 150 23.49 11.25 -5.35
C GLN A 150 22.68 11.11 -4.06
N GLY A 151 21.64 10.27 -4.05
CA GLY A 151 20.85 9.97 -2.86
C GLY A 151 21.68 9.33 -1.74
N LEU A 152 22.60 8.43 -2.09
CA LEU A 152 23.52 7.82 -1.11
C LEU A 152 24.53 8.82 -0.56
N GLU A 153 25.07 9.71 -1.41
CA GLU A 153 25.98 10.76 -0.94
C GLU A 153 25.26 11.78 -0.05
N LEU A 154 24.05 12.20 -0.42
CA LEU A 154 23.21 13.06 0.43
C LEU A 154 22.95 12.41 1.80
N PHE A 155 22.63 11.11 1.81
CA PHE A 155 22.44 10.36 3.05
C PHE A 155 23.72 10.35 3.90
N ARG A 156 24.88 10.06 3.30
CA ARG A 156 26.17 10.05 4.01
C ARG A 156 26.48 11.40 4.64
N VAL A 157 26.30 12.49 3.89
CA VAL A 157 26.53 13.85 4.39
C VAL A 157 25.57 14.18 5.52
N ALA A 158 24.28 13.87 5.38
CA ALA A 158 23.28 14.16 6.39
C ALA A 158 23.52 13.39 7.70
N VAL A 159 23.87 12.10 7.61
CA VAL A 159 24.02 11.21 8.76
C VAL A 159 25.40 11.34 9.42
N PHE A 160 26.48 11.43 8.63
CA PHE A 160 27.85 11.49 9.16
C PHE A 160 28.40 12.91 9.33
N GLY A 161 27.78 13.91 8.69
CA GLY A 161 28.17 15.32 8.82
C GLY A 161 27.44 16.07 9.94
N ALA A 162 26.58 15.39 10.71
CA ALA A 162 25.77 16.00 11.75
C ALA A 162 26.59 16.48 12.95
N ASP A 163 26.44 17.76 13.31
CA ASP A 163 27.08 18.36 14.48
C ASP A 163 26.56 17.73 15.79
N PRO A 164 27.41 17.08 16.60
CA PRO A 164 26.99 16.44 17.85
C PRO A 164 26.38 17.39 18.87
N ALA A 165 26.70 18.69 18.83
CA ALA A 165 26.10 19.67 19.74
C ALA A 165 24.61 19.90 19.44
N HIS A 166 24.21 19.75 18.18
CA HIS A 166 22.83 19.99 17.72
C HIS A 166 22.06 18.69 17.42
N PHE A 167 22.76 17.61 17.06
CA PHE A 167 22.17 16.34 16.64
C PHE A 167 22.77 15.13 17.39
N PRO A 168 22.75 15.11 18.73
CA PRO A 168 23.46 14.10 19.52
C PRO A 168 22.99 12.66 19.25
N ALA A 169 21.70 12.45 18.99
CA ALA A 169 21.16 11.12 18.65
C ALA A 169 21.63 10.65 17.26
N LEU A 170 21.67 11.55 16.28
CA LEU A 170 22.11 11.24 14.92
C LEU A 170 23.60 10.92 14.89
N THR A 171 24.43 11.69 15.60
CA THR A 171 25.87 11.38 15.71
C THR A 171 26.10 10.07 16.47
N ARG A 172 25.27 9.76 17.48
CA ARG A 172 25.37 8.51 18.24
C ARG A 172 25.02 7.28 17.40
N PHE A 173 23.92 7.31 16.67
CA PHE A 173 23.37 6.14 15.97
C PHE A 173 23.68 6.11 14.47
N GLY A 174 24.22 7.18 13.89
CA GLY A 174 24.33 7.36 12.44
C GLY A 174 25.10 6.25 11.71
N ARG A 175 26.02 5.56 12.38
CA ARG A 175 26.74 4.40 11.82
C ARG A 175 25.85 3.18 11.57
N ASP A 176 24.78 3.06 12.33
CA ASP A 176 23.86 1.92 12.27
C ASP A 176 22.59 2.24 11.45
N ILE A 177 22.40 3.51 11.06
CA ILE A 177 21.28 3.92 10.21
C ILE A 177 21.58 3.50 8.77
N LEU A 178 20.66 2.75 8.18
CA LEU A 178 20.73 2.36 6.78
C LEU A 178 20.11 3.43 5.87
N PRO A 179 20.61 3.59 4.63
CA PRO A 179 19.92 4.37 3.61
C PRO A 179 18.50 3.83 3.38
N LEU A 180 17.54 4.70 3.10
CA LEU A 180 16.12 4.32 2.94
C LEU A 180 15.84 3.27 1.85
N GLY A 181 16.77 3.10 0.90
CA GLY A 181 16.69 2.08 -0.15
C GLY A 181 17.31 0.73 0.20
N ALA A 182 18.01 0.61 1.33
CA ALA A 182 18.55 -0.65 1.80
C ALA A 182 17.46 -1.48 2.49
N GLU A 183 17.64 -2.82 2.48
CA GLU A 183 16.86 -3.76 3.29
C GLU A 183 15.32 -3.63 3.17
N ARG A 184 14.83 -3.26 1.98
CA ARG A 184 13.38 -3.08 1.73
C ARG A 184 12.57 -4.36 1.88
N ALA A 185 13.14 -5.50 1.49
CA ALA A 185 12.48 -6.80 1.61
C ALA A 185 12.22 -7.17 3.08
N PRO A 186 13.24 -7.24 3.96
CA PRO A 186 12.99 -7.53 5.38
C PRO A 186 12.15 -6.44 6.05
N ALA A 187 12.36 -5.15 5.73
CA ALA A 187 11.53 -4.08 6.27
C ALA A 187 10.04 -4.22 5.89
N PHE A 188 9.73 -4.66 4.66
CA PHE A 188 8.35 -4.95 4.25
C PHE A 188 7.72 -6.05 5.10
N GLU A 189 8.44 -7.16 5.27
CA GLU A 189 7.96 -8.32 6.03
C GLU A 189 7.78 -7.99 7.51
N GLU A 190 8.73 -7.30 8.13
CA GLU A 190 8.68 -6.91 9.54
C GLU A 190 7.56 -5.90 9.83
N ILE A 191 7.38 -4.88 8.98
CA ILE A 191 6.31 -3.89 9.14
C ILE A 191 4.94 -4.55 8.96
N LEU A 192 4.80 -5.44 7.98
CA LEU A 192 3.57 -6.20 7.79
C LEU A 192 3.28 -7.09 9.00
N ALA A 193 4.28 -7.85 9.47
CA ALA A 193 4.15 -8.72 10.63
C ALA A 193 3.73 -7.94 11.88
N ALA A 194 4.32 -6.76 12.11
CA ALA A 194 3.93 -5.88 13.22
C ALA A 194 2.46 -5.45 13.13
N GLN A 195 1.98 -5.11 11.93
CA GLN A 195 0.57 -4.75 11.72
C GLN A 195 -0.37 -5.94 11.96
N LEU A 196 0.02 -7.15 11.56
CA LEU A 196 -0.77 -8.37 11.82
C LEU A 196 -0.78 -8.73 13.31
N ALA A 197 0.35 -8.53 14.02
CA ALA A 197 0.42 -8.72 15.46
C ALA A 197 -0.48 -7.73 16.22
N ASP A 198 -0.59 -6.47 15.78
CA ASP A 198 -1.54 -5.51 16.34
C ASP A 198 -3.00 -5.99 16.19
N VAL A 199 -3.36 -6.51 15.01
CA VAL A 199 -4.68 -7.08 14.77
C VAL A 199 -4.93 -8.29 15.68
N GLU A 200 -3.97 -9.20 15.78
CA GLU A 200 -4.06 -10.38 16.66
C GLU A 200 -4.24 -9.97 18.13
N ALA A 201 -3.50 -8.97 18.60
CA ALA A 201 -3.60 -8.45 19.96
C ALA A 201 -4.95 -7.78 20.26
N THR A 202 -5.75 -7.45 19.25
CA THR A 202 -7.12 -6.96 19.44
C THR A 202 -8.14 -8.08 19.51
N ILE A 203 -7.87 -9.23 18.91
CA ILE A 203 -8.71 -10.43 19.00
C ILE A 203 -8.56 -11.11 20.37
N ALA A 204 -7.35 -11.06 20.93
CA ALA A 204 -7.03 -11.70 22.22
C ALA A 204 -7.53 -10.93 23.46
N ARG A 205 -8.24 -9.82 23.29
CA ARG A 205 -8.81 -8.99 24.37
C ARG A 205 -10.31 -9.22 24.50
#